data_AF-A0A8D8XUR1-F1
#
_entry.id   AF-A0A8D8XUR1-F1
#
_cell.length_a   1.000
_cell.length_b   1.000
_cell.length_c   1.000
_cell.angle_alpha   90.00
_cell.angle_beta   90.00
_cell.angle_gamma   90.00
#
_symmetry.space_group_name_H-M   'P 1'
#
loop_
_entity.id
_entity.type
_entity.pdbx_description
1 polymer ?
#
loop_
_entity_poly.entity_id
_entity_poly.type
_entity_poly.pdbx_seq_one_letter_code
_entity_poly.pdbx_strand_id
1 'polypeptide(L)'
;MKMFQVYRFSISWSRILPTGDTDVINEKGVQYYRNLIDELLANNIQPMVTLYHWDLPQPLQDIGGWTNGIIVDYFESYADLAFKSFGNKVKYWITINEPLEVMRGYALTSTAPGLNTSELGGEYLTAHNLLRAHSRVYRLYEKQYRSSQGGKSFIILVCT
;
A
#
# COMPACT_ATOMS: atom_id res chain seq x y z
N MET A 1 1.79 34.10 4.00
CA MET A 1 2.26 32.93 3.23
C MET A 1 1.64 31.68 3.87
N LYS A 2 0.63 31.04 3.24
CA LYS A 2 0.05 29.80 3.78
C LYS A 2 1.05 28.67 3.54
N MET A 3 1.62 28.13 4.61
CA MET A 3 2.56 27.02 4.56
C MET A 3 1.82 25.74 4.16
N PHE A 4 2.27 25.07 3.10
CA PHE A 4 1.68 23.81 2.64
C PHE A 4 2.13 22.70 3.60
N GLN A 5 1.25 22.30 4.51
CA GLN A 5 1.53 21.25 5.49
C GLN A 5 1.01 19.91 4.96
N VAL A 6 1.89 18.92 4.90
CA VAL A 6 1.57 17.55 4.49
C VAL A 6 1.93 16.62 5.62
N TYR A 7 1.05 15.67 5.92
CA TYR A 7 1.36 14.57 6.82
C TYR A 7 1.31 13.24 6.07
N ARG A 8 2.46 12.55 6.01
CA ARG A 8 2.58 11.24 5.37
C ARG A 8 2.39 10.15 6.40
N PHE A 9 1.45 9.24 6.14
CA PHE A 9 1.24 8.04 6.96
C PHE A 9 0.91 6.83 6.07
N SER A 10 0.97 5.63 6.63
CA SER A 10 0.55 4.40 5.95
C SER A 10 -0.76 3.86 6.53
N ILE A 11 -1.58 3.29 5.65
CA ILE A 11 -2.70 2.44 6.06
C ILE A 11 -2.15 1.04 6.24
N SER A 12 -2.47 0.43 7.38
CA SER A 12 -2.06 -0.94 7.63
C SER A 12 -3.03 -1.91 6.99
N TRP A 13 -2.52 -2.69 6.04
CA TRP A 13 -3.34 -3.61 5.25
C TRP A 13 -4.05 -4.61 6.16
N SER A 14 -3.30 -5.29 7.03
CA SER A 14 -3.85 -6.27 7.98
C SER A 14 -4.83 -5.66 8.99
N ARG A 15 -4.74 -4.36 9.26
CA ARG A 15 -5.70 -3.67 10.14
C ARG A 15 -7.07 -3.53 9.49
N ILE A 16 -7.12 -3.19 8.21
CA ILE A 16 -8.40 -2.97 7.51
C ILE A 16 -8.94 -4.25 6.86
N LEU A 17 -8.06 -5.16 6.43
CA LEU A 17 -8.38 -6.47 5.87
C LEU A 17 -7.56 -7.53 6.62
N PRO A 18 -8.07 -8.08 7.74
CA PRO A 18 -7.32 -9.04 8.56
C PRO A 18 -6.93 -10.32 7.83
N THR A 19 -7.73 -10.74 6.85
CA THR A 19 -7.45 -11.89 5.97
C THR A 19 -6.60 -11.53 4.76
N GLY A 20 -6.36 -10.23 4.53
CA GLY A 20 -5.71 -9.68 3.35
C GLY A 20 -6.65 -9.45 2.16
N ASP A 21 -7.88 -9.95 2.20
CA ASP A 21 -8.89 -9.78 1.15
C ASP A 21 -10.14 -9.06 1.67
N THR A 22 -10.91 -8.51 0.74
CA THR A 22 -12.14 -7.74 0.94
C THR A 22 -13.33 -8.56 1.44
N ASP A 23 -13.21 -9.88 1.57
CA ASP A 23 -14.21 -10.76 2.18
C ASP A 23 -14.48 -10.40 3.66
N VAL A 24 -13.45 -9.93 4.37
CA VAL A 24 -13.56 -9.55 5.79
C VAL A 24 -12.97 -8.16 5.99
N ILE A 25 -13.84 -7.15 6.06
CA ILE A 25 -13.47 -5.75 6.32
C ILE A 25 -13.59 -5.44 7.80
N ASN A 26 -12.51 -4.93 8.40
CA ASN A 26 -12.55 -4.39 9.75
C ASN A 26 -12.97 -2.92 9.73
N GLU A 27 -14.28 -2.68 9.85
CA GLU A 27 -14.88 -1.34 9.85
C GLU A 27 -14.30 -0.41 10.92
N LYS A 28 -13.89 -0.93 12.09
CA LYS A 28 -13.22 -0.12 13.12
C LYS A 28 -11.85 0.39 12.66
N GLY A 29 -11.12 -0.44 11.91
CA GLY A 29 -9.86 -0.06 11.28
C GLY A 29 -10.07 1.02 10.22
N VAL A 30 -11.09 0.87 9.38
CA VAL A 30 -11.48 1.89 8.38
C VAL A 30 -11.86 3.20 9.08
N GLN A 31 -12.67 3.13 10.14
CA GLN A 31 -13.13 4.32 10.88
C GLN A 31 -11.97 5.06 11.55
N TYR A 32 -10.96 4.35 12.06
CA TYR A 32 -9.75 4.97 12.59
C TYR A 32 -9.07 5.87 11.54
N TYR A 33 -8.84 5.36 10.33
CA TYR A 33 -8.22 6.14 9.26
C TYR A 33 -9.11 7.27 8.76
N ARG A 34 -10.44 7.10 8.72
CA ARG A 34 -11.37 8.20 8.43
C ARG A 34 -11.22 9.33 9.45
N ASN A 35 -11.23 9.01 10.74
CA ASN A 35 -11.09 9.99 11.81
C ASN A 35 -9.74 10.74 11.71
N LEU A 36 -8.65 10.01 11.46
CA LEU A 36 -7.33 10.61 11.27
C LEU A 36 -7.32 11.59 10.09
N ILE A 37 -7.84 11.18 8.93
CA ILE A 37 -7.90 12.02 7.73
C ILE A 37 -8.76 13.27 7.98
N ASP A 38 -9.88 13.11 8.66
CA ASP A 38 -10.79 14.21 8.96
C ASP A 38 -10.16 15.24 9.89
N GLU A 39 -9.43 14.77 10.91
CA GLU A 39 -8.71 15.64 11.83
C GLU A 39 -7.55 16.38 11.13
N LEU A 40 -6.80 15.71 10.26
CA LEU A 40 -5.76 16.36 9.46
C LEU A 40 -6.33 17.49 8.61
N LEU A 41 -7.44 17.23 7.92
CA LEU A 41 -8.10 18.23 7.08
C LEU A 41 -8.70 19.38 7.90
N ALA A 42 -9.27 19.11 9.07
CA ALA A 42 -9.77 20.14 9.99
C ALA A 42 -8.64 21.10 10.43
N ASN A 43 -7.41 20.60 10.53
CA ASN A 43 -6.21 21.37 10.85
C ASN A 43 -5.47 21.91 9.61
N ASN A 44 -6.09 21.87 8.43
CA ASN A 44 -5.50 22.31 7.15
C ASN A 44 -4.20 21.57 6.77
N ILE A 45 -4.05 20.32 7.20
CA ILE A 45 -2.92 19.43 6.84
C ILE A 45 -3.40 18.48 5.75
N GLN A 46 -2.66 18.43 4.64
CA GLN A 46 -2.98 17.52 3.53
C GLN A 46 -2.49 16.10 3.85
N PRO A 47 -3.37 15.08 3.80
CA PRO A 47 -2.95 13.70 3.98
C PRO A 47 -2.23 13.18 2.73
N MET A 48 -1.09 12.54 2.95
CA MET A 48 -0.37 11.76 1.94
C MET A 48 -0.32 10.31 2.41
N VAL A 49 -1.01 9.43 1.69
CA VAL A 49 -1.25 8.06 2.16
C VAL A 49 -0.39 7.06 1.42
N THR A 50 0.31 6.23 2.18
CA THR A 50 1.03 5.06 1.68
C THR A 50 0.17 3.81 1.86
N LEU A 51 -0.07 3.05 0.80
CA LEU A 51 -0.89 1.84 0.84
C LEU A 51 -0.13 0.65 1.44
N TYR A 52 1.14 0.45 1.06
CA TYR A 52 1.96 -0.63 1.56
C TYR A 52 3.27 -0.13 2.18
N HIS A 53 3.48 -0.45 3.45
CA HIS A 53 4.67 -0.08 4.22
C HIS A 53 5.19 -1.28 5.02
N TRP A 54 5.43 -2.38 4.29
CA TRP A 54 6.08 -3.61 4.76
C TRP A 54 5.28 -4.41 5.79
N ASP A 55 3.97 -4.23 5.84
CA ASP A 55 3.05 -4.84 6.81
C ASP A 55 2.06 -5.79 6.12
N LEU A 56 2.62 -6.75 5.38
CA LEU A 56 1.85 -7.77 4.68
C LEU A 56 0.99 -8.60 5.66
N PRO A 57 -0.31 -8.77 5.41
CA PRO A 57 -1.14 -9.70 6.18
C PRO A 57 -0.55 -11.12 6.17
N GLN A 58 -0.41 -11.73 7.35
CA GLN A 58 0.17 -13.07 7.48
C GLN A 58 -0.53 -14.12 6.60
N PRO A 59 -1.87 -14.15 6.44
CA PRO A 59 -2.52 -15.13 5.55
C PRO A 59 -2.05 -15.04 4.10
N LEU A 60 -1.65 -13.85 3.63
CA LEU A 60 -1.09 -13.67 2.29
C LEU A 60 0.36 -14.13 2.21
N GLN A 61 1.14 -13.99 3.29
CA GLN A 61 2.49 -14.55 3.36
C GLN A 61 2.48 -16.08 3.38
N ASP A 62 1.48 -16.70 4.03
CA ASP A 62 1.33 -18.15 4.12
C ASP A 62 1.07 -18.80 2.75
N ILE A 63 0.50 -18.06 1.80
CA ILE A 63 0.34 -18.49 0.39
C ILE A 63 1.50 -18.06 -0.53
N GLY A 64 2.60 -17.57 0.03
CA GLY A 64 3.83 -17.20 -0.68
C GLY A 64 4.13 -15.71 -0.76
N GLY A 65 3.22 -14.84 -0.30
CA GLY A 65 3.46 -13.40 -0.23
C GLY A 65 3.86 -12.78 -1.57
N TRP A 66 4.91 -11.96 -1.57
CA TRP A 66 5.33 -11.21 -2.75
C TRP A 66 6.02 -12.04 -3.83
N THR A 67 6.45 -13.28 -3.56
CA THR A 67 6.94 -14.18 -4.61
C THR A 67 5.81 -14.82 -5.39
N ASN A 68 4.59 -14.87 -4.84
CA ASN A 68 3.42 -15.39 -5.53
C ASN A 68 2.71 -14.28 -6.33
N GLY A 69 2.54 -14.49 -7.64
CA GLY A 69 1.91 -13.51 -8.54
C GLY A 69 0.46 -13.15 -8.20
N ILE A 70 -0.27 -14.00 -7.46
CA ILE A 70 -1.66 -13.72 -7.03
C ILE A 70 -1.75 -12.51 -6.10
N ILE A 71 -0.66 -12.16 -5.40
CA ILE A 71 -0.63 -11.01 -4.48
C ILE A 71 -0.96 -9.69 -5.16
N VAL A 72 -0.71 -9.62 -6.46
CA VAL A 72 -1.00 -8.47 -7.29
C VAL A 72 -2.51 -8.19 -7.35
N ASP A 73 -3.34 -9.24 -7.39
CA ASP A 73 -4.79 -9.13 -7.37
C ASP A 73 -5.30 -8.67 -6.00
N TYR A 74 -4.80 -9.29 -4.92
CA TYR A 74 -5.14 -8.90 -3.54
C TYR A 74 -4.76 -7.44 -3.26
N PHE A 75 -3.59 -7.01 -3.71
CA PHE A 75 -3.15 -5.62 -3.54
C PHE A 75 -4.01 -4.63 -4.33
N GLU A 76 -4.47 -5.00 -5.54
CA GLU A 76 -5.42 -4.19 -6.30
C GLU A 76 -6.77 -4.06 -5.58
N SER A 77 -7.33 -5.16 -5.07
CA SER A 77 -8.58 -5.15 -4.30
C SER A 77 -8.48 -4.30 -3.03
N TYR A 78 -7.37 -4.42 -2.30
CA TYR A 78 -7.08 -3.57 -1.14
C TYR A 78 -6.99 -2.08 -1.52
N ALA A 79 -6.26 -1.75 -2.59
CA ALA A 79 -6.15 -0.38 -3.06
C ALA A 79 -7.50 0.20 -3.51
N ASP A 80 -8.32 -0.61 -4.18
CA ASP A 80 -9.68 -0.24 -4.59
C ASP A 80 -10.55 0.14 -3.38
N LEU A 81 -10.54 -0.69 -2.32
CA LEU A 81 -11.23 -0.37 -1.07
C LEU A 81 -10.72 0.93 -0.44
N ALA A 82 -9.41 1.15 -0.43
CA ALA A 82 -8.81 2.36 0.11
C ALA A 82 -9.21 3.62 -0.69
N PHE A 83 -9.20 3.54 -2.02
CA PHE A 83 -9.62 4.65 -2.89
C PHE A 83 -11.10 4.97 -2.73
N LYS A 84 -11.97 3.96 -2.64
CA LYS A 84 -13.40 4.13 -2.33
C LYS A 84 -13.62 4.79 -0.97
N SER A 85 -12.89 4.33 0.03
CA SER A 85 -13.10 4.75 1.43
C SER A 85 -12.56 6.15 1.74
N PHE A 86 -11.45 6.54 1.11
CA PHE A 86 -10.67 7.72 1.52
C PHE A 86 -10.38 8.71 0.39
N GLY A 87 -10.49 8.30 -0.88
CA GLY A 87 -10.00 9.07 -2.03
C GLY A 87 -10.69 10.41 -2.30
N ASN A 88 -11.91 10.61 -1.77
CA ASN A 88 -12.55 11.93 -1.80
C ASN A 88 -11.74 12.98 -1.01
N LYS A 89 -11.04 12.55 0.04
CA LYS A 89 -10.29 13.39 0.99
C LYS A 89 -8.77 13.33 0.79
N VAL A 90 -8.26 12.24 0.23
CA VAL A 90 -6.82 12.03 -0.01
C VAL A 90 -6.45 12.35 -1.45
N LYS A 91 -5.49 13.27 -1.63
CA LYS A 91 -5.02 13.70 -2.97
C LYS A 91 -3.63 13.19 -3.36
N TYR A 92 -2.90 12.60 -2.41
CA TYR A 92 -1.57 12.05 -2.66
C TYR A 92 -1.51 10.61 -2.19
N TRP A 93 -1.33 9.70 -3.14
CA TRP A 93 -1.23 8.27 -2.92
C TRP A 93 0.18 7.79 -3.24
N ILE A 94 0.73 6.99 -2.33
CA ILE A 94 1.94 6.21 -2.53
C ILE A 94 1.50 4.76 -2.47
N THR A 95 1.77 4.01 -3.54
CA THR A 95 1.40 2.60 -3.62
C THR A 95 2.29 1.76 -2.70
N ILE A 96 3.58 1.74 -2.96
CA ILE A 96 4.57 0.94 -2.23
C ILE A 96 5.67 1.88 -1.73
N ASN A 97 5.99 1.79 -0.43
CA ASN A 97 7.18 2.42 0.14
C ASN A 97 8.39 1.50 -0.05
N GLU A 98 9.44 2.00 -0.70
CA GLU A 98 10.77 1.40 -0.67
C GLU A 98 10.77 -0.10 -1.02
N PRO A 99 10.44 -0.46 -2.28
CA PRO A 99 10.33 -1.86 -2.70
C PRO A 99 11.62 -2.66 -2.48
N LEU A 100 12.79 -2.00 -2.45
CA LEU A 100 14.07 -2.63 -2.15
C LEU A 100 14.09 -3.28 -0.75
N GLU A 101 13.45 -2.67 0.25
CA GLU A 101 13.42 -3.23 1.60
C GLU A 101 12.50 -4.45 1.68
N VAL A 102 11.44 -4.47 0.88
CA VAL A 102 10.59 -5.66 0.69
C VAL A 102 11.40 -6.79 0.05
N MET A 103 12.19 -6.48 -0.99
CA MET A 103 13.08 -7.45 -1.64
C MET A 103 14.12 -8.01 -0.66
N ARG A 104 14.71 -7.17 0.20
CA ARG A 104 15.65 -7.62 1.24
C ARG A 104 15.04 -8.65 2.18
N GLY A 105 13.75 -8.57 2.48
CA GLY A 105 13.05 -9.58 3.30
C GLY A 105 13.02 -10.98 2.68
N TYR A 106 13.18 -11.07 1.35
CA TYR A 106 13.27 -12.35 0.63
C TYR A 106 14.71 -12.77 0.35
N ALA A 107 15.68 -11.84 0.37
CA ALA A 107 17.09 -12.13 0.16
C ALA A 107 17.88 -12.38 1.46
N LEU A 108 17.44 -11.80 2.58
CA LEU A 108 18.12 -11.82 3.87
C LEU A 108 17.20 -12.40 4.95
N THR A 109 17.74 -12.63 6.14
CA THR A 109 17.00 -13.08 7.33
C THR A 109 16.76 -11.95 8.35
N SER A 110 17.30 -10.76 8.11
CA SER A 110 17.28 -9.63 9.05
C SER A 110 16.00 -8.80 9.01
N THR A 111 15.19 -8.95 7.97
CA THR A 111 13.90 -8.27 7.80
C THR A 111 12.84 -9.28 7.41
N ALA A 112 11.58 -9.05 7.83
CA ALA A 112 10.48 -9.93 7.45
C ALA A 112 10.31 -9.98 5.91
N PRO A 113 9.98 -11.13 5.31
CA PRO A 113 9.68 -12.42 5.98
C PRO A 113 10.92 -13.23 6.43
N GLY A 114 12.13 -12.85 6.04
CA GLY A 114 13.37 -13.43 6.55
C GLY A 114 13.71 -14.80 5.95
N LEU A 115 13.36 -15.04 4.68
CA LEU A 115 13.34 -16.38 4.08
C LEU A 115 14.65 -16.80 3.38
N ASN A 116 15.56 -15.88 3.10
CA ASN A 116 16.83 -16.15 2.37
C ASN A 116 16.65 -17.02 1.11
N THR A 117 15.75 -16.60 0.23
CA THR A 117 15.32 -17.31 -0.99
C THR A 117 16.08 -16.87 -2.25
N SER A 118 17.26 -16.26 -2.11
CA SER A 118 18.02 -15.73 -3.25
C SER A 118 18.49 -16.80 -4.24
N GLU A 119 18.77 -18.02 -3.79
CA GLU A 119 19.08 -19.15 -4.68
C GLU A 119 17.90 -19.49 -5.62
N LEU A 120 16.68 -19.14 -5.22
CA LEU A 120 15.45 -19.31 -6.01
C LEU A 120 15.03 -18.02 -6.74
N GLY A 121 15.84 -16.95 -6.66
CA GLY A 121 15.54 -15.65 -7.23
C GLY A 121 14.39 -14.90 -6.53
N GLY A 122 14.15 -15.18 -5.24
CA GLY A 122 13.00 -14.64 -4.50
C GLY A 122 12.91 -13.10 -4.49
N GLU A 123 14.04 -12.41 -4.40
CA GLU A 123 14.10 -10.94 -4.50
C GLU A 123 13.66 -10.40 -5.86
N TYR A 124 14.01 -11.09 -6.95
CA TYR A 124 13.64 -10.67 -8.31
C TYR A 124 12.18 -10.96 -8.61
N LEU A 125 11.65 -12.10 -8.15
CA LEU A 125 10.22 -12.40 -8.21
C LEU A 125 9.41 -11.38 -7.41
N THR A 126 9.88 -11.04 -6.21
CA THR A 126 9.30 -9.99 -5.36
C THR A 126 9.30 -8.65 -6.07
N ALA A 127 10.45 -8.22 -6.62
CA ALA A 127 10.57 -6.97 -7.37
C ALA A 127 9.58 -6.92 -8.56
N HIS A 128 9.50 -8.01 -9.32
CA HIS A 128 8.62 -8.12 -10.47
C HIS A 128 7.14 -7.95 -10.07
N ASN A 129 6.71 -8.63 -9.01
CA ASN A 129 5.33 -8.54 -8.53
C ASN A 129 5.01 -7.18 -7.91
N LEU A 130 5.93 -6.55 -7.17
CA LEU A 130 5.78 -5.20 -6.64
C LEU A 130 5.58 -4.17 -7.77
N LEU A 131 6.37 -4.25 -8.85
CA LEU A 131 6.23 -3.36 -10.01
C LEU A 131 4.90 -3.59 -10.76
N ARG A 132 4.49 -4.86 -10.91
CA ARG A 132 3.17 -5.20 -11.49
C ARG A 132 2.02 -4.68 -10.64
N ALA A 133 2.11 -4.84 -9.32
CA ALA A 133 1.12 -4.36 -8.34
C ALA A 133 1.01 -2.82 -8.39
N HIS A 134 2.14 -2.11 -8.38
CA HIS A 134 2.16 -0.66 -8.59
C HIS A 134 1.46 -0.26 -9.90
N SER A 135 1.83 -0.89 -11.02
CA SER A 135 1.27 -0.58 -12.34
C SER A 135 -0.24 -0.79 -12.39
N ARG A 136 -0.75 -1.89 -11.83
CA ARG A 136 -2.21 -2.16 -11.78
C ARG A 136 -2.94 -1.15 -10.93
N VAL A 137 -2.44 -0.87 -9.72
CA VAL A 137 -3.06 0.11 -8.82
C VAL A 137 -3.03 1.53 -9.41
N TYR A 138 -1.94 1.91 -10.08
CA TYR A 138 -1.86 3.17 -10.81
C TYR A 138 -2.93 3.24 -11.91
N ARG A 139 -3.05 2.19 -12.74
CA ARG A 139 -4.05 2.13 -13.82
C ARG A 139 -5.49 2.10 -13.28
N LEU A 140 -5.74 1.43 -12.17
CA LEU A 140 -7.01 1.44 -11.46
C LEU A 140 -7.38 2.87 -11.06
N TYR A 141 -6.46 3.59 -10.39
CA TYR A 141 -6.66 4.97 -9.97
C TYR A 141 -6.95 5.90 -11.16
N GLU A 142 -6.10 5.84 -12.19
CA GLU A 142 -6.24 6.69 -13.38
C GLU A 142 -7.58 6.47 -14.10
N LYS A 143 -8.04 5.22 -14.21
CA LYS A 143 -9.27 4.88 -14.95
C LYS A 143 -10.54 5.17 -14.17
N GLN A 144 -10.56 4.85 -12.87
CA GLN A 144 -11.80 4.85 -12.09
C GLN A 144 -11.94 6.06 -11.17
N TYR A 145 -10.83 6.63 -10.68
CA TYR A 145 -10.85 7.58 -9.56
C TYR A 145 -10.30 8.96 -9.90
N ARG A 146 -9.37 9.08 -10.87
CA ARG A 146 -8.74 10.37 -11.19
C ARG A 146 -9.75 11.47 -11.54
N SER A 147 -10.76 11.16 -12.36
CA SER A 147 -11.74 12.16 -12.82
C SER A 147 -12.63 12.69 -11.70
N SER A 148 -13.01 11.83 -10.75
CA SER A 148 -13.91 12.17 -9.64
C SER A 148 -13.16 12.69 -8.40
N GLN A 149 -11.94 12.20 -8.14
CA GLN A 149 -11.18 12.51 -6.93
C GLN A 149 -10.06 13.52 -7.16
N GLY A 150 -9.51 13.63 -8.36
CA GLY A 150 -8.49 14.62 -8.72
C GLY A 150 -7.13 14.47 -8.00
N GLY A 151 -6.85 13.31 -7.39
CA GLY A 151 -5.57 13.04 -6.74
C GLY A 151 -4.48 12.58 -7.70
N LYS A 152 -3.28 12.33 -7.16
CA LYS A 152 -2.13 11.77 -7.87
C LYS A 152 -1.62 10.53 -7.14
N SER A 153 -1.14 9.53 -7.89
CA SER A 153 -0.61 8.26 -7.37
C SER A 153 0.82 8.03 -7.83
N PHE A 154 1.70 7.61 -6.92
CA PHE A 154 3.14 7.46 -7.13
C PHE A 154 3.69 6.19 -6.43
N ILE A 155 4.96 5.89 -6.67
CA ILE A 155 5.76 4.92 -5.92
C ILE A 155 6.96 5.64 -5.30
N ILE A 156 7.37 5.26 -4.08
CA ILE A 156 8.57 5.84 -3.46
C ILE A 156 9.72 4.85 -3.63
N LEU A 157 10.79 5.34 -4.23
CA LEU A 157 12.07 4.66 -4.36
C LEU A 157 13.08 5.39 -3.47
N VAL A 158 13.83 4.63 -2.66
CA VAL A 158 15.04 5.14 -2.03
C VAL A 158 16.21 4.84 -2.96
N CYS A 159 17.04 5.85 -3.19
CA CYS A 159 18.32 5.73 -3.88
C CYS A 159 19.40 5.97 -2.83
N THR A 160 20.19 4.94 -2.53
CA THR A 160 21.36 5.01 -1.61
C THR A 160 22.64 4.96 -2.40
#